data_AF-A0A0D0PCX2-F1
#
_entry.id   AF-A0A0D0PCX2-F1
#
_cell.length_a   1.000
_cell.length_b   1.000
_cell.length_c   1.000
_cell.angle_alpha   90.00
_cell.angle_beta   90.00
_cell.angle_gamma   90.00
#
_symmetry.space_group_name_H-M   'P 1'
#
loop_
_entity.id
_entity.type
_entity.pdbx_description
1 polymer ?
#
loop_
_entity_poly.entity_id
_entity_poly.type
_entity_poly.pdbx_seq_one_letter_code
_entity_poly.pdbx_strand_id
1 'polypeptide(L)' 'APGMLTRREFVDYYAERAGIRIDNFDFYYTYGLFRLAGIVQQIYYRFYHGQTQDKRFAQFVQMNKLLEQMSLQVIRKSTL' A
#
# COMPACT_ATOMS: atom_id res chain seq x y z
N ALA A 1 16.03 -23.26 -5.24
CA ALA A 1 14.58 -23.30 -5.53
C ALA A 1 14.25 -22.16 -6.48
N PRO A 2 13.23 -22.27 -7.36
CA PRO A 2 12.74 -21.11 -8.12
C PRO A 2 12.33 -20.02 -7.12
N GLY A 3 12.69 -18.76 -7.40
CA GLY A 3 12.48 -17.63 -6.50
C GLY A 3 11.01 -17.27 -6.30
N MET A 4 10.77 -16.17 -5.55
CA MET A 4 9.44 -15.60 -5.40
C MET A 4 8.97 -14.97 -6.72
N LEU A 5 7.66 -15.08 -7.02
CA LEU A 5 7.04 -14.38 -8.15
C LEU A 5 7.27 -12.87 -8.02
N THR A 6 7.51 -12.22 -9.15
CA THR A 6 7.40 -10.77 -9.28
C THR A 6 5.95 -10.32 -9.09
N ARG A 7 5.75 -9.04 -8.82
CA ARG A 7 4.40 -8.47 -8.69
C ARG A 7 3.55 -8.68 -9.94
N ARG A 8 4.16 -8.58 -11.13
CA ARG A 8 3.46 -8.76 -12.40
C ARG A 8 3.03 -10.21 -12.59
N GLU A 9 3.95 -11.16 -12.37
CA GLU A 9 3.64 -12.59 -12.46
C GLU A 9 2.54 -13.01 -11.47
N PHE A 10 2.51 -12.41 -10.27
CA PHE A 10 1.45 -12.68 -9.31
C PHE A 10 0.08 -12.17 -9.78
N VAL A 11 0.03 -10.96 -10.37
CA VAL A 11 -1.20 -10.39 -10.93
C VAL A 11 -1.68 -11.22 -12.12
N ASP A 12 -0.78 -11.63 -13.01
CA ASP A 12 -1.11 -12.43 -14.19
C ASP A 12 -1.65 -13.81 -13.77
N TYR A 13 -1.01 -14.47 -12.79
CA TYR A 13 -1.47 -15.72 -12.21
C TYR A 13 -2.89 -15.60 -11.61
N TYR A 14 -3.15 -14.51 -10.87
CA TYR A 14 -4.47 -14.26 -10.29
C TYR A 14 -5.52 -14.01 -11.37
N ALA A 15 -5.20 -13.18 -12.37
CA ALA A 15 -6.09 -12.84 -13.47
C ALA A 15 -6.50 -14.09 -14.29
N GLU A 16 -5.54 -14.97 -14.58
CA GLU A 16 -5.78 -16.25 -15.25
C GLU A 16 -6.75 -17.13 -14.45
N ARG A 17 -6.49 -17.31 -13.15
CA ARG A 17 -7.32 -18.15 -12.27
C ARG A 17 -8.72 -17.59 -12.05
N ALA A 18 -8.85 -16.27 -12.03
CA ALA A 18 -10.14 -15.58 -11.85
C ALA A 18 -10.91 -15.39 -13.17
N GLY A 19 -10.31 -15.68 -14.33
CA GLY A 19 -10.95 -15.48 -15.63
C GLY A 19 -11.21 -14.00 -15.96
N ILE A 20 -10.42 -13.09 -15.39
CA ILE A 20 -10.55 -11.64 -15.59
C ILE A 20 -9.29 -11.08 -16.27
N ARG A 21 -9.42 -9.89 -16.87
CA ARG A 21 -8.30 -9.18 -17.47
C ARG A 21 -7.88 -8.01 -16.59
N ILE A 22 -6.59 -7.94 -16.26
CA ILE A 22 -5.98 -6.84 -15.51
C ILE A 22 -4.82 -6.28 -16.33
N ASP A 23 -5.12 -5.31 -17.20
CA ASP A 23 -4.10 -4.68 -18.05
C ASP A 23 -3.15 -3.83 -17.22
N ASN A 24 -3.70 -3.02 -16.32
CA ASN A 24 -2.95 -2.16 -15.43
C ASN A 24 -3.39 -2.33 -13.97
N PHE A 25 -2.45 -2.74 -13.12
CA PHE A 25 -2.69 -2.96 -11.69
C PHE A 25 -2.27 -1.75 -10.82
N ASP A 26 -1.63 -0.73 -11.39
CA ASP A 26 -1.08 0.40 -10.64
C ASP A 26 -2.14 1.17 -9.87
N PHE A 27 -3.37 1.28 -10.41
CA PHE A 27 -4.50 1.89 -9.71
C PHE A 27 -4.82 1.15 -8.42
N TYR A 28 -4.98 -0.18 -8.48
CA TYR A 28 -5.29 -1.00 -7.32
C TYR A 28 -4.16 -1.01 -6.30
N TYR A 29 -2.91 -1.01 -6.78
CA TYR A 29 -1.74 -0.93 -5.92
C TYR A 29 -1.68 0.43 -5.19
N THR A 30 -1.83 1.53 -5.92
CA THR A 30 -1.85 2.89 -5.35
C THR A 30 -3.00 3.06 -4.36
N TYR A 31 -4.20 2.57 -4.70
CA TYR A 31 -5.35 2.59 -3.80
C TYR A 31 -5.08 1.81 -2.51
N GLY A 32 -4.45 0.63 -2.61
CA GLY A 32 -4.02 -0.15 -1.45
C GLY A 32 -3.06 0.61 -0.54
N LEU A 33 -2.06 1.29 -1.12
CA LEU A 33 -1.11 2.13 -0.38
C LEU A 33 -1.81 3.32 0.31
N PHE A 34 -2.71 4.00 -0.39
CA PHE A 34 -3.47 5.13 0.16
C PHE A 34 -4.37 4.68 1.32
N ARG A 35 -5.06 3.54 1.17
CA ARG A 35 -5.88 2.95 2.24
C ARG A 35 -5.03 2.62 3.47
N LEU A 36 -3.85 2.03 3.28
CA LEU A 36 -2.91 1.77 4.38
C LEU A 36 -2.44 3.07 5.04
N ALA A 37 -2.15 4.11 4.25
CA ALA A 37 -1.75 5.41 4.78
C ALA A 37 -2.85 5.98 5.69
N GLY A 38 -4.11 5.92 5.27
CA GLY A 38 -5.26 6.35 6.09
C GLY A 38 -5.39 5.58 7.41
N ILE A 39 -5.21 4.25 7.39
CA ILE A 39 -5.25 3.42 8.61
C ILE A 39 -4.12 3.83 9.58
N VAL A 40 -2.90 3.96 9.06
CA VAL A 40 -1.72 4.35 9.85
C VAL A 40 -1.89 5.77 10.42
N GLN A 41 -2.42 6.70 9.62
CA GLN A 41 -2.71 8.07 10.05
C GLN A 41 -3.72 8.09 11.19
N GLN A 42 -4.78 7.28 11.09
CA GLN A 42 -5.81 7.21 12.12
C GLN A 42 -5.27 6.65 13.44
N ILE A 43 -4.40 5.64 13.38
CA ILE A 43 -3.73 5.07 14.57
C ILE A 43 -2.84 6.14 15.22
N TYR A 44 -2.02 6.83 14.41
CA TYR A 44 -1.17 7.92 14.90
C TYR A 44 -2.00 9.06 15.52
N TYR A 45 -3.10 9.46 14.88
CA TYR A 45 -4.00 10.49 15.40
C TYR A 45 -4.51 10.16 16.81
N ARG A 46 -4.95 8.92 17.04
CA ARG A 46 -5.42 8.46 18.36
C ARG A 46 -4.30 8.48 19.40
N PHE A 47 -3.09 8.09 19.01
CA PHE A 47 -1.91 8.15 19.87
C PHE A 47 -1.53 9.59 20.23
N TYR A 48 -1.48 10.48 19.24
CA TYR A 48 -1.14 11.89 19.43
C TYR A 48 -2.11 12.60 20.39
N HIS A 49 -3.41 12.27 20.34
CA HIS A 49 -4.43 12.82 21.24
C HIS A 49 -4.54 12.08 22.59
N GLY A 50 -3.63 11.14 22.89
CA GLY A 50 -3.62 10.41 24.16
C GLY A 50 -4.76 9.41 24.35
N GLN A 51 -5.52 9.08 23.30
CA GLN A 51 -6.54 8.03 23.34
C GLN A 51 -5.93 6.63 23.43
N THR A 52 -4.65 6.50 23.09
CA THR A 52 -3.81 5.31 23.31
C THR A 52 -2.41 5.73 23.73
N GLN A 53 -1.77 4.96 24.60
CA GLN A 53 -0.44 5.25 25.15
C GLN A 53 0.66 4.33 24.60
N ASP A 54 0.34 3.45 23.64
CA ASP A 54 1.32 2.55 23.07
C ASP A 54 2.35 3.33 22.23
N LYS A 55 3.57 3.41 22.77
CA LYS A 55 4.69 4.15 22.17
C LYS A 55 5.08 3.63 20.78
N ARG A 56 4.71 2.40 20.41
CA ARG A 56 4.95 1.86 19.06
C ARG A 56 4.21 2.68 18.00
N PHE A 57 3.08 3.30 18.35
CA PHE A 57 2.30 4.13 17.43
C PHE A 57 2.93 5.51 17.17
N ALA A 58 3.92 5.94 17.95
CA ALA A 58 4.65 7.18 17.68
C ALA A 58 5.36 7.15 16.31
N GLN A 59 5.81 5.97 15.87
CA GLN A 59 6.53 5.77 14.60
C GLN A 59 5.60 5.75 13.38
N PHE A 60 4.28 5.77 13.59
CA PHE A 60 3.32 5.64 12.50
C PHE A 60 3.26 6.90 11.63
N VAL A 61 3.68 8.06 12.14
CA VAL A 61 3.82 9.26 11.30
C VAL A 61 4.91 9.12 10.23
N GLN A 62 6.03 8.44 10.54
CA GLN A 62 7.08 8.14 9.56
C GLN A 62 6.59 7.10 8.55
N MET A 63 5.87 6.07 9.02
CA MET A 63 5.28 5.05 8.15
C MET A 63 4.26 5.67 7.18
N ASN A 64 3.44 6.62 7.65
CA ASN A 64 2.49 7.32 6.80
C ASN A 64 3.19 8.09 5.66
N LYS A 65 4.26 8.83 5.96
CA LYS A 65 5.08 9.53 4.96
C LYS A 65 5.70 8.57 3.93
N LEU A 66 6.14 7.39 4.35
CA LEU A 66 6.65 6.37 3.44
C LEU A 66 5.54 5.89 2.48
N LEU A 67 4.34 5.59 3.00
CA LEU A 67 3.21 5.15 2.19
C LEU A 67 2.76 6.23 1.19
N GLU A 68 2.80 7.50 1.58
CA GLU A 68 2.58 8.63 0.69
C GLU A 68 3.63 8.65 -0.44
N GLN A 69 4.91 8.59 -0.11
CA GLN A 69 5.99 8.59 -1.10
C GLN A 69 5.88 7.42 -2.08
N MET A 70 5.56 6.22 -1.59
CA MET A 70 5.33 5.04 -2.42
C MET A 70 4.14 5.25 -3.37
N SER A 71 3.03 5.80 -2.87
CA SER A 71 1.86 6.10 -3.70
C SER A 71 2.22 7.09 -4.82
N LEU A 72 2.90 8.18 -4.48
CA LEU A 72 3.37 9.18 -5.46
C LEU A 72 4.36 8.61 -6.47
N GLN A 73 5.21 7.65 -6.07
CA GLN A 73 6.13 6.98 -7.00
C GLN A 73 5.38 6.12 -8.02
N VAL A 74 4.35 5.40 -7.60
CA VAL A 74 3.52 4.59 -8.50
C VAL A 74 2.79 5.51 -9.46
N ILE A 75 2.13 6.57 -8.96
CA ILE A 75 1.41 7.56 -9.78
C ILE A 75 2.33 8.17 -10.85
N ARG A 76 3.57 8.56 -10.50
CA ARG A 76 4.52 9.14 -11.45
C ARG A 76 5.02 8.18 -12.52
N LYS A 77 5.09 6.88 -12.21
CA LYS A 77 5.62 5.85 -13.13
C LYS A 77 4.51 5.16 -13.93
N SER A 78 3.27 5.29 -13.49
CA SER A 78 2.14 4.62 -14.12
C SER A 78 1.90 5.18 -15.52
N THR A 79 1.54 4.28 -16.43
CA THR A 79 1.14 4.62 -17.81
C THR A 79 -0.37 4.41 -18.01
N LEU A 80 -1.15 4.44 -16.92
CA LEU A 80 -2.61 4.53 -16.95
C LEU A 80 -3.09 5.75 -17.75
#